data_AF-A0A0A8X1A2-F1
#
_entry.id   AF-A0A0A8X1A2-F1
#
_cell.length_a   1.000
_cell.length_b   1.000
_cell.length_c   1.000
_cell.angle_alpha   90.00
_cell.angle_beta   90.00
_cell.angle_gamma   90.00
#
_symmetry.space_group_name_H-M   'P 1'
#
loop_
_entity.id
_entity.type
_entity.pdbx_description
1 polymer ?
#
loop_
_entity_poly.entity_id
_entity_poly.type
_entity_poly.pdbx_seq_one_letter_code
_entity_poly.pdbx_strand_id
1 'polypeptide(L)' 'MKNNNKIALLVSLVVLVGFPILFLFVSLITGQWGYLAWSIPPSLAAGLTGLMLTLNQIKKAGKNA' A
#
# COMPACT_ATOMS: atom_id res chain seq x y z
N MET A 1 -10.28 11.83 -15.08
CA MET A 1 -10.40 10.83 -13.97
C MET A 1 -9.48 9.62 -14.11
N LYS A 2 -9.18 9.10 -15.31
CA LYS A 2 -8.35 7.88 -15.51
C LYS A 2 -6.93 7.96 -14.89
N ASN A 3 -6.39 9.18 -14.76
CA ASN A 3 -5.04 9.47 -14.32
C ASN A 3 -4.92 9.38 -12.79
N ASN A 4 -5.93 9.90 -12.07
CA ASN A 4 -5.97 9.91 -10.60
C ASN A 4 -6.04 8.49 -10.03
N ASN A 5 -6.77 7.59 -10.68
CA ASN A 5 -6.89 6.19 -10.24
C ASN A 5 -5.56 5.42 -10.41
N LYS A 6 -4.79 5.70 -11.46
CA LYS A 6 -3.45 5.10 -11.64
C LYS A 6 -2.47 5.58 -10.57
N ILE A 7 -2.50 6.87 -10.24
CA ILE A 7 -1.68 7.44 -9.16
C ILE A 7 -2.09 6.85 -7.81
N ALA A 8 -3.39 6.74 -7.53
CA ALA A 8 -3.88 6.15 -6.29
C ALA A 8 -3.48 4.66 -6.15
N LEU A 9 -3.53 3.87 -7.23
CA LEU A 9 -3.01 2.49 -7.22
C LEU A 9 -1.51 2.44 -6.92
N LEU A 10 -0.73 3.31 -7.58
CA LEU A 10 0.72 3.38 -7.38
C LEU A 10 1.06 3.77 -5.93
N VAL A 11 0.40 4.79 -5.38
CA VAL A 11 0.59 5.22 -3.98
C VAL A 11 0.22 4.11 -3.02
N SER A 12 -0.92 3.44 -3.22
CA SER A 12 -1.35 2.31 -2.38
C SER A 12 -0.30 1.19 -2.38
N LEU A 13 0.26 0.87 -3.56
CA LEU A 13 1.28 -0.16 -3.71
C LEU A 13 2.62 0.25 -3.09
N VAL A 14 3.01 1.51 -3.24
CA VAL A 14 4.20 2.07 -2.59
C VAL A 14 4.06 2.06 -1.08
N VAL A 15 2.90 2.35 -0.53
CA VAL A 15 2.68 2.26 0.93
C VAL A 15 2.71 0.80 1.38
N LEU A 16 2.07 -0.09 0.63
CA LEU A 16 2.00 -1.52 0.93
C LEU A 16 3.39 -2.18 1.00
N VAL A 17 4.29 -1.80 0.11
CA VAL A 17 5.62 -2.43 -0.05
C VAL A 17 6.74 -1.56 0.53
N GLY A 18 6.66 -0.25 0.39
CA GLY A 18 7.68 0.70 0.83
C GLY A 18 7.82 0.76 2.35
N PHE A 19 6.73 0.75 3.11
CA PHE A 19 6.80 0.71 4.58
C PHE A 19 7.52 -0.55 5.09
N PRO A 20 7.14 -1.77 4.66
CA PRO A 20 7.88 -2.98 5.03
C PRO A 20 9.34 -2.96 4.60
N ILE A 21 9.67 -2.43 3.42
CA ILE A 21 11.06 -2.31 2.96
C ILE A 21 11.86 -1.36 3.86
N LEU A 22 11.31 -0.21 4.24
CA LEU A 22 11.99 0.71 5.17
C LEU A 22 12.24 0.05 6.52
N PHE A 23 11.22 -0.61 7.08
CA PHE A 23 11.34 -1.31 8.35
C PHE A 23 12.21 -2.56 8.27
N LEU A 24 12.37 -3.17 7.09
CA LEU A 24 13.34 -4.23 6.84
C LEU A 24 14.77 -3.69 7.02
N PHE A 25 15.11 -2.55 6.43
CA PHE A 25 16.43 -1.94 6.62
C PHE A 25 16.68 -1.57 8.09
N VAL A 26 15.68 -0.97 8.76
CA VAL A 26 15.77 -0.68 10.21
C VAL A 26 16.00 -1.96 11.01
N SER A 27 15.29 -3.03 10.67
CA SER A 27 15.41 -4.33 11.33
C SER A 27 16.79 -4.96 11.13
N LEU A 28 17.35 -4.87 9.93
CA LEU A 28 18.71 -5.36 9.63
C LEU A 28 19.78 -4.57 10.38
N ILE A 29 19.65 -3.25 10.49
CA ILE A 29 20.61 -2.39 11.20
C ILE A 29 20.55 -2.62 12.71
N THR A 30 19.34 -2.78 13.26
CA THR A 30 19.12 -2.94 14.71
C THR A 30 19.24 -4.39 15.19
N GLY A 31 19.21 -5.36 14.28
CA GLY A 31 19.08 -6.79 14.59
C GLY A 31 17.71 -7.18 15.16
N GLN A 32 16.77 -6.24 15.25
CA GLN A 32 15.45 -6.46 15.84
C GLN A 32 14.38 -6.68 14.76
N TRP A 33 13.98 -7.93 14.57
CA TRP A 33 12.91 -8.33 13.64
C TRP A 33 11.51 -7.82 14.03
N GLY A 34 11.35 -7.38 15.28
CA GLY A 34 10.12 -6.79 15.78
C GLY A 34 9.67 -5.56 14.98
N TYR A 35 10.61 -4.74 14.52
CA TYR A 35 10.31 -3.57 13.68
C TYR A 35 9.65 -3.97 12.36
N LEU A 36 10.16 -4.99 11.69
CA LEU A 36 9.56 -5.50 10.46
C LEU A 36 8.16 -6.07 10.74
N ALA A 37 8.02 -6.91 11.77
CA ALA A 37 6.74 -7.53 12.13
C ALA A 37 5.66 -6.48 12.49
N TRP A 38 6.03 -5.41 13.20
CA TRP A 38 5.12 -4.33 13.56
C TRP A 38 4.72 -3.44 12.37
N SER A 39 5.53 -3.38 11.32
CA SER A 39 5.22 -2.62 10.11
C SER A 39 4.17 -3.27 9.22
N ILE A 40 4.00 -4.60 9.32
CA ILE A 40 3.13 -5.38 8.43
C ILE A 40 1.63 -5.08 8.65
N PRO A 41 1.08 -5.08 9.87
CA PRO A 41 -0.34 -4.77 10.06
C PRO A 41 -0.75 -3.37 9.54
N PRO A 42 -0.04 -2.26 9.85
CA PRO A 42 -0.42 -0.95 9.35
C PRO A 42 -0.18 -0.78 7.84
N SER A 43 0.88 -1.38 7.27
CA SER A 43 1.13 -1.29 5.82
C SER A 43 0.08 -2.07 5.02
N LEU A 44 -0.31 -3.25 5.49
CA LEU A 44 -1.40 -4.03 4.91
C LEU A 44 -2.72 -3.29 5.04
N ALA A 45 -3.05 -2.78 6.23
CA ALA A 45 -4.29 -2.06 6.46
C ALA A 45 -4.41 -0.84 5.53
N ALA A 46 -3.39 0.02 5.47
CA ALA A 46 -3.42 1.22 4.64
C ALA A 46 -3.34 0.88 3.13
N GLY A 47 -2.39 0.03 2.75
CA GLY A 47 -2.14 -0.33 1.35
C GLY A 47 -3.28 -1.11 0.70
N LEU A 48 -3.82 -2.14 1.38
CA LEU A 48 -4.94 -2.92 0.86
C LEU A 48 -6.23 -2.09 0.82
N THR A 49 -6.48 -1.25 1.83
CA THR A 49 -7.67 -0.38 1.83
C THR A 49 -7.61 0.61 0.67
N GLY A 50 -6.47 1.28 0.46
CA GLY A 50 -6.27 2.19 -0.67
C GLY A 50 -6.43 1.49 -2.02
N LEU A 51 -5.86 0.30 -2.16
CA LEU A 51 -5.98 -0.53 -3.36
C LEU A 51 -7.44 -0.93 -3.63
N MET A 52 -8.15 -1.42 -2.61
CA MET A 52 -9.53 -1.88 -2.74
C MET A 52 -10.49 -0.74 -3.11
N LEU A 53 -10.33 0.44 -2.49
CA LEU A 53 -11.10 1.63 -2.84
C LEU A 53 -10.85 2.06 -4.27
N THR A 54 -9.58 2.09 -4.70
CA THR A 54 -9.23 2.49 -6.06
C THR A 54 -9.73 1.51 -7.10
N LEU A 55 -9.63 0.20 -6.85
CA LEU A 55 -10.20 -0.84 -7.71
C LEU A 55 -11.72 -0.73 -7.81
N ASN A 56 -12.41 -0.45 -6.71
CA ASN A 56 -13.85 -0.24 -6.70
C ASN A 56 -14.25 1.01 -7.51
N GLN A 57 -13.48 2.10 -7.42
CA GLN A 57 -13.70 3.29 -8.23
C GLN A 57 -13.48 3.04 -9.73
N ILE A 58 -12.44 2.28 -10.10
CA ILE A 58 -12.19 1.89 -11.49
C ILE A 58 -13.34 1.03 -12.02
N LYS A 59 -13.80 0.04 -11.24
CA LYS A 59 -14.93 -0.84 -11.61
C LYS A 59 -16.22 -0.05 -11.81
N LYS A 60 -16.53 0.90 -10.93
CA LYS A 60 -17.70 1.77 -11.06
C LYS A 60 -17.60 2.69 -12.28
N ALA A 61 -16.42 3.25 -12.56
CA ALA A 61 -16.21 4.10 -13.74
C ALA A 61 -16.38 3.33 -15.06
N GLY A 62 -15.98 2.06 -15.12
CA GLY A 62 -16.18 1.22 -16.31
C GLY A 62 -17.60 0.68 -16.49
N LYS A 63 -18.44 0.68 -15.44
CA LYS A 63 -19.85 0.25 -15.51
C LYS A 63 -20.80 1.38 -15.92
N ASN A 64 -20.34 2.63 -15.82
CA ASN A 64 -21.11 3.84 -16.15
C ASN A 64 -20.68 4.48 -17.49
N ALA A 65 -19.86 3.79 -18.30
CA ALA A 65 -19.36 4.21 -19.60
C ALA A 65 -19.93 3.29 -20.69
#